data_AF-X0UDB9-F1
#
_entry.id   AF-X0UDB9-F1
#
_cell.length_a   1.000
_cell.length_b   1.000
_cell.length_c   1.000
_cell.angle_alpha   90.00
_cell.angle_beta   90.00
_cell.angle_gamma   90.00
#
_symmetry.space_group_name_H-M   'P 1'
#
loop_
_entity.id
_entity.type
_entity.pdbx_description
1 polymer ?
#
loop_
_entity_poly.entity_id
_entity_poly.type
_entity_poly.pdbx_seq_one_letter_code
_entity_poly.pdbx_strand_id
1 'polypeptide(L)'
;EEKEEARKALEAAREAMLSLEYDIVVLDEVNVAAAWNLIDIDEVIKLIGDKPEKVELILTGRYAHPRLIELADLVTEMVKVKHPYDKGILSRQGIDY
;
A
#
# COMPACT_ATOMS: atom_id res chain seq x y z
N GLU A 1 16.08 10.61 -4.17
CA GLU A 1 16.25 9.22 -3.70
C GLU A 1 14.91 8.61 -3.33
N GLU A 2 14.30 8.94 -2.18
CA GLU A 2 13.04 8.30 -1.74
C GLU A 2 11.88 8.39 -2.74
N LYS A 3 11.64 9.57 -3.36
CA LYS A 3 10.62 9.72 -4.41
C LYS A 3 10.89 8.89 -5.66
N GLU A 4 12.16 8.72 -6.00
CA GLU A 4 12.56 7.94 -7.16
C GLU A 4 12.36 6.45 -6.91
N GLU A 5 12.72 5.96 -5.73
CA GLU A 5 12.48 4.58 -5.31
C GLU A 5 10.99 4.28 -5.18
N ALA A 6 10.20 5.22 -4.65
CA ALA A 6 8.75 5.09 -4.58
C ALA A 6 8.12 4.97 -5.98
N ARG A 7 8.61 5.77 -6.95
CA ARG A 7 8.18 5.66 -8.34
C ARG A 7 8.58 4.34 -8.98
N LYS A 8 9.82 3.88 -8.80
CA LYS A 8 10.29 2.58 -9.29
C LYS A 8 9.46 1.43 -8.73
N ALA A 9 9.10 1.50 -7.44
CA ALA A 9 8.24 0.50 -6.81
C ALA A 9 6.83 0.47 -7.44
N LEU A 10 6.25 1.65 -7.73
CA LEU A 10 4.95 1.73 -8.39
C LEU A 10 5.00 1.20 -9.84
N GLU A 11 6.07 1.50 -10.56
CA GLU A 11 6.32 0.96 -11.91
C GLU A 11 6.45 -0.57 -11.88
N ALA A 12 7.22 -1.12 -10.94
CA ALA A 12 7.36 -2.56 -10.75
C ALA A 12 6.03 -3.24 -10.37
N ALA A 13 5.22 -2.61 -9.50
CA ALA A 13 3.90 -3.11 -9.16
C ALA A 13 2.97 -3.14 -10.39
N ARG A 14 3.05 -2.13 -11.26
CA ARG A 14 2.30 -2.09 -12.52
C ARG A 14 2.73 -3.19 -13.47
N GLU A 15 4.03 -3.44 -13.62
CA GLU A 15 4.56 -4.51 -14.46
C GLU A 15 4.12 -5.89 -13.96
N ALA A 16 4.24 -6.15 -12.65
CA ALA A 16 3.81 -7.41 -12.04
C ALA A 16 2.29 -7.63 -12.17
N MET A 17 1.49 -6.58 -11.96
CA MET A 17 0.04 -6.65 -12.12
C MET A 17 -0.37 -6.93 -13.57
N LEU A 18 0.31 -6.32 -14.55
CA LEU A 18 -0.02 -6.49 -15.97
C LEU A 18 0.57 -7.76 -16.60
N SER A 19 1.58 -8.39 -15.98
CA SER A 19 2.15 -9.64 -16.49
C SER A 19 1.18 -10.82 -16.39
N LEU A 20 0.17 -10.73 -15.51
CA LEU A 20 -0.76 -11.82 -15.16
C LEU A 20 -0.07 -13.07 -14.60
N GLU A 21 1.18 -12.94 -14.14
CA GLU A 21 1.91 -14.02 -13.46
C GLU A 21 1.53 -14.16 -11.98
N TYR A 22 0.88 -13.13 -11.42
CA TYR A 22 0.50 -13.04 -10.02
C TYR A 22 -1.01 -12.81 -9.89
N ASP A 23 -1.68 -13.61 -9.07
CA ASP A 23 -3.09 -13.40 -8.73
C ASP A 23 -3.26 -12.28 -7.69
N ILE A 24 -2.22 -12.00 -6.90
CA ILE A 24 -2.24 -10.98 -5.83
C ILE A 24 -0.97 -10.14 -5.91
N VAL A 25 -1.12 -8.81 -5.90
CA VAL A 25 -0.02 -7.85 -5.75
C VAL A 25 -0.27 -6.97 -4.53
N VAL A 26 0.70 -6.92 -3.63
CA VAL A 26 0.63 -6.15 -2.37
C VAL A 26 1.49 -4.90 -2.49
N LEU A 27 0.86 -3.75 -2.38
CA LEU A 27 1.50 -2.44 -2.29
C LEU A 27 1.62 -2.05 -0.82
N ASP A 28 2.69 -2.52 -0.19
CA ASP A 28 2.94 -2.28 1.22
C ASP A 28 3.32 -0.80 1.47
N GLU A 29 2.67 -0.17 2.43
CA GLU A 29 2.84 1.23 2.85
C GLU A 29 2.58 2.30 1.77
N VAL A 30 1.90 1.95 0.67
CA VAL A 30 1.58 2.90 -0.41
C VAL A 30 0.67 4.05 0.05
N ASN A 31 -0.20 3.80 1.02
CA ASN A 31 -1.06 4.85 1.58
C ASN A 31 -0.22 5.94 2.24
N VAL A 32 0.84 5.55 2.96
CA VAL A 32 1.77 6.47 3.61
C VAL A 32 2.60 7.21 2.57
N ALA A 33 3.09 6.50 1.55
CA ALA A 33 3.85 7.12 0.45
C ALA A 33 3.04 8.22 -0.27
N ALA A 34 1.76 7.96 -0.55
CA ALA A 34 0.86 8.96 -1.12
C ALA A 34 0.58 10.12 -0.15
N ALA A 35 0.28 9.82 1.13
CA ALA A 35 0.00 10.84 2.14
C ALA A 35 1.19 11.79 2.38
N TRP A 36 2.42 11.32 2.19
CA TRP A 36 3.64 12.13 2.31
C TRP A 36 4.12 12.73 0.98
N ASN A 37 3.33 12.66 -0.09
CA ASN A 37 3.66 13.17 -1.42
C ASN A 37 4.99 12.59 -1.99
N LEU A 38 5.29 11.33 -1.64
CA LEU A 38 6.36 10.56 -2.29
C LEU A 38 5.92 10.04 -3.66
N ILE A 39 4.63 9.73 -3.78
CA ILE A 39 3.94 9.31 -5.01
C ILE A 39 2.71 10.20 -5.17
N ASP A 40 2.37 10.57 -6.41
CA ASP A 40 1.12 11.27 -6.68
C ASP A 40 -0.07 10.32 -6.52
N ILE A 41 -1.10 10.76 -5.81
CA ILE A 41 -2.31 9.96 -5.60
C ILE A 41 -2.98 9.56 -6.92
N ASP A 42 -2.90 10.40 -7.95
CA ASP A 42 -3.46 10.11 -9.25
C ASP A 42 -2.70 8.97 -9.97
N GLU A 43 -1.41 8.77 -9.68
CA GLU A 43 -0.66 7.62 -10.18
C GLU A 43 -1.14 6.31 -9.55
N VAL A 44 -1.45 6.31 -8.25
CA VAL A 44 -2.01 5.15 -7.55
C VAL A 44 -3.41 4.84 -8.06
N ILE A 45 -4.26 5.86 -8.26
CA ILE A 45 -5.61 5.70 -8.80
C ILE A 45 -5.54 5.13 -10.23
N LYS A 46 -4.60 5.61 -11.05
CA LYS A 46 -4.38 5.08 -12.39
C LYS A 46 -3.99 3.60 -12.35
N LEU A 47 -3.11 3.20 -11.43
CA LEU A 47 -2.74 1.80 -11.25
C LEU A 47 -3.96 0.93 -10.95
N ILE A 48 -4.84 1.37 -10.04
CA ILE A 48 -6.08 0.65 -9.71
C ILE A 48 -6.98 0.52 -10.94
N GLY A 49 -7.09 1.57 -11.75
CA GLY A 49 -7.87 1.55 -13.00
C GLY A 49 -7.29 0.65 -14.09
N ASP A 50 -5.96 0.46 -14.12
CA ASP A 50 -5.27 -0.42 -15.06
C ASP A 50 -5.31 -1.91 -14.64
N LYS A 51 -5.82 -2.22 -13.44
CA LYS A 51 -5.82 -3.57 -12.84
C LYS A 51 -6.63 -4.57 -13.68
N PRO A 52 -6.01 -5.69 -14.13
CA PRO A 52 -6.76 -6.77 -14.74
C PRO A 52 -7.75 -7.41 -13.76
N GLU A 53 -8.89 -7.87 -14.26
CA GLU A 53 -9.99 -8.43 -13.44
C GLU A 53 -9.54 -9.61 -12.55
N LYS A 54 -8.58 -10.42 -13.03
CA LYS A 54 -8.09 -11.61 -12.33
C LYS A 54 -7.06 -11.32 -11.23
N VAL A 55 -6.58 -10.09 -11.11
CA VAL A 55 -5.55 -9.71 -10.15
C VAL A 55 -6.17 -8.95 -8.99
N GLU A 56 -5.84 -9.33 -7.77
CA GLU A 56 -6.17 -8.61 -6.55
C GLU A 56 -5.05 -7.63 -6.17
N LEU A 57 -5.43 -6.39 -5.85
CA LEU A 57 -4.52 -5.38 -5.33
C LEU A 57 -4.80 -5.16 -3.84
N ILE A 58 -3.76 -5.26 -3.01
CA ILE A 58 -3.84 -4.95 -1.58
C ILE A 58 -2.99 -3.73 -1.31
N LEU A 59 -3.61 -2.66 -0.80
CA LEU A 59 -2.93 -1.42 -0.44
C LEU A 59 -2.87 -1.34 1.09
N THR A 60 -1.68 -1.26 1.67
CA THR A 60 -1.49 -1.15 3.12
C THR A 60 -0.96 0.23 3.52
N GLY A 61 -0.90 0.44 4.84
CA GLY A 61 -0.37 1.66 5.44
C GLY A 61 -1.45 2.60 5.96
N ARG A 62 -1.00 3.54 6.80
CA ARG A 62 -1.87 4.54 7.44
C ARG A 62 -2.25 5.65 6.47
N TYR A 63 -3.26 6.44 6.84
CA TYR A 63 -3.66 7.65 6.12
C TYR A 63 -4.12 7.39 4.67
N ALA A 64 -4.83 6.29 4.44
CA ALA A 64 -5.44 6.00 3.15
C ALA A 64 -6.26 7.20 2.65
N HIS A 65 -5.94 7.68 1.44
CA HIS A 65 -6.60 8.85 0.88
C HIS A 65 -8.09 8.55 0.63
N PRO A 66 -9.04 9.47 0.90
CA PRO A 66 -10.47 9.21 0.74
C PRO A 66 -10.87 8.67 -0.63
N ARG A 67 -10.22 9.15 -1.70
CA ARG A 67 -10.41 8.66 -3.07
C ARG A 67 -10.04 7.18 -3.24
N LEU A 68 -9.03 6.66 -2.51
CA LEU A 68 -8.68 5.24 -2.56
C LEU A 68 -9.70 4.40 -1.80
N ILE A 69 -10.17 4.91 -0.66
CA ILE A 69 -11.23 4.26 0.14
C ILE A 69 -12.51 4.11 -0.68
N GLU A 70 -12.87 5.15 -1.45
CA GLU A 70 -14.05 5.14 -2.31
C GLU A 70 -13.93 4.14 -3.48
N LEU A 71 -12.73 3.95 -4.02
CA LEU A 71 -12.46 3.03 -5.13
C LEU A 71 -12.29 1.57 -4.70
N ALA A 72 -12.02 1.31 -3.42
CA ALA A 72 -11.72 -0.02 -2.93
C ALA A 72 -13.00 -0.83 -2.70
N ASP A 73 -13.01 -2.10 -3.14
CA ASP A 73 -14.11 -3.03 -2.90
C ASP A 73 -14.22 -3.44 -1.42
N LEU A 74 -13.08 -3.49 -0.72
CA LEU A 74 -12.98 -3.85 0.69
C LEU A 74 -12.01 -2.89 1.39
N VAL A 75 -12.47 -2.33 2.51
CA VAL A 75 -11.65 -1.48 3.39
C VAL A 75 -11.71 -2.01 4.82
N THR A 76 -10.53 -2.23 5.41
CA THR A 76 -10.39 -2.62 6.83
C THR A 76 -9.55 -1.58 7.56
N GLU A 77 -10.06 -1.06 8.67
CA GLU A 77 -9.33 -0.13 9.54
C GLU A 77 -8.79 -0.85 10.77
N MET A 78 -7.45 -0.85 10.93
CA MET A 78 -6.78 -1.38 12.11
C MET A 78 -6.61 -0.28 13.18
N VAL A 79 -7.51 -0.25 14.16
CA VAL A 79 -7.45 0.72 15.27
C VAL A 79 -6.58 0.19 16.41
N LYS A 80 -5.58 0.97 16.85
CA LYS A 80 -4.70 0.61 17.98
C LYS A 80 -5.46 0.70 19.32
N VAL A 81 -6.08 -0.41 19.73
CA VAL A 81 -6.73 -0.52 21.06
C VAL A 81 -5.70 -0.67 22.19
N LYS A 82 -4.62 -1.43 21.96
CA LYS A 82 -3.48 -1.62 22.87
C LYS A 82 -2.25 -2.08 22.08
N HIS A 83 -1.06 -1.70 22.51
CA HIS A 83 0.19 -2.16 21.88
C HIS A 83 1.29 -2.42 22.93
N PRO A 84 2.17 -3.44 22.77
CA PRO A 84 3.29 -3.69 23.68
C PRO A 84 4.20 -2.46 23.89
N TYR A 85 4.37 -1.66 22.84
CA TYR A 85 5.09 -0.39 22.88
C TYR A 85 4.55 0.59 23.95
N ASP A 86 3.24 0.58 24.22
CA ASP A 86 2.63 1.43 25.25
C ASP A 86 3.14 1.07 26.67
N LYS A 87 3.77 -0.11 26.83
CA LYS A 87 4.44 -0.57 28.06
C LYS A 87 5.96 -0.47 28.00
N GLY A 88 6.52 0.22 27.00
CA GLY A 88 7.96 0.36 26.80
C GLY A 88 8.64 -0.86 26.18
N ILE A 89 7.88 -1.85 25.67
CA ILE A 89 8.46 -2.98 24.95
C ILE A 89 8.80 -2.52 23.53
N LEU A 90 10.09 -2.55 23.19
CA LEU A 90 10.60 -2.18 21.87
C LEU A 90 10.33 -3.29 20.83
N SER A 91 10.71 -3.01 19.58
CA SER A 91 10.58 -3.95 18.47
C SER A 91 11.36 -5.24 18.72
N ARG A 92 10.77 -6.36 18.32
CA ARG A 92 11.32 -7.71 18.48
C ARG A 92 11.52 -8.35 17.12
N GLN A 93 12.69 -8.92 16.92
CA GLN A 93 13.00 -9.70 15.73
C GLN A 93 12.04 -10.89 15.59
N GLY A 94 11.55 -11.11 14.36
CA GLY A 94 10.58 -12.14 14.01
C GLY A 94 9.13 -11.79 14.37
N ILE A 95 8.87 -10.62 14.96
CA ILE A 95 7.51 -10.15 15.28
C ILE A 95 7.24 -8.78 14.68
N ASP A 96 8.10 -7.81 14.99
CA ASP A 96 7.94 -6.42 14.58
C ASP A 96 8.86 -6.08 13.38
N TYR A 97 9.90 -6.89 13.14
CA TYR A 97 10.81 -6.84 11.99
C TYR A 97 11.52 -8.17 11.74
#